data_AF-A0A923PUL4-F1
#
_entry.id   AF-A0A923PUL4-F1
#
_cell.length_a   1.000
_cell.length_b   1.000
_cell.length_c   1.000
_cell.angle_alpha   90.00
_cell.angle_beta   90.00
_cell.angle_gamma   90.00
#
_symmetry.space_group_name_H-M   'P 1'
#
loop_
_entity.id
_entity.type
_entity.pdbx_description
1 polymer ?
#
loop_
_entity_poly.entity_id
_entity_poly.type
_entity_poly.pdbx_seq_one_letter_code
_entity_poly.pdbx_strand_id
1 'polypeptide(L)'
;MPEVFAVLIVFVVALFIYVMMWLKSRDPAFYKPKEELVRLQHQVIWLEDRQAVARREHWDAGLQASLVTQIEETVRELDRVKALLAESAGAPAVEAAR
;
A
#
# COMPACT_ATOMS: atom_id res chain seq x y z
N MET A 1 -0.44 26.99 40.81
CA MET A 1 -0.99 27.09 39.44
C MET A 1 -1.28 25.67 38.93
N PRO A 2 -2.35 25.03 39.43
CA PRO A 2 -2.77 23.69 39.00
C PRO A 2 -3.20 23.63 37.52
N GLU A 3 -3.61 24.76 36.93
CA GLU A 3 -4.03 24.87 35.54
C GLU A 3 -2.91 24.53 34.55
N VAL A 4 -1.67 24.93 34.87
CA VAL A 4 -0.48 24.66 34.04
C VAL A 4 -0.20 23.16 33.95
N PHE A 5 -0.40 22.43 35.06
CA PHE A 5 -0.23 20.98 35.09
C PHE A 5 -1.30 20.25 34.28
N ALA A 6 -2.56 20.73 34.34
CA ALA A 6 -3.64 20.17 33.54
C ALA A 6 -3.36 20.32 32.03
N VAL A 7 -2.92 21.50 31.59
CA VAL A 7 -2.56 21.74 30.18
C VAL A 7 -1.38 20.88 29.75
N LEU A 8 -0.36 20.73 30.59
CA LEU A 8 0.78 19.85 30.33
C LEU A 8 0.36 18.38 30.14
N ILE A 9 -0.56 17.88 30.97
CA ILE A 9 -1.06 16.51 30.85
C ILE A 9 -1.80 16.31 29.52
N VAL A 10 -2.64 17.27 29.12
CA VAL A 10 -3.34 17.18 27.83
C VAL A 10 -2.34 17.16 26.67
N PHE A 11 -1.29 17.98 26.73
CA PHE A 11 -0.22 17.97 25.72
C PHE A 11 0.52 16.63 25.66
N VAL A 12 0.84 16.03 26.80
CA VAL A 12 1.51 14.73 26.86
C VAL A 12 0.64 13.63 26.28
N VAL A 13 -0.66 13.62 26.60
CA VAL A 13 -1.62 12.64 26.06
C VAL A 13 -1.78 12.81 24.54
N ALA A 14 -1.90 14.04 24.05
CA ALA A 14 -1.99 14.32 22.62
C ALA A 14 -0.73 13.86 21.87
N LEU A 15 0.45 14.12 22.44
CA LEU A 15 1.73 13.66 21.88
C LEU A 15 1.79 12.13 21.84
N PHE A 16 1.34 11.46 22.92
CA PHE A 16 1.33 10.01 22.99
C PHE A 16 0.42 9.37 21.93
N ILE A 17 -0.79 9.93 21.74
CA ILE A 17 -1.72 9.48 20.69
C ILE A 17 -1.09 9.69 19.30
N TYR A 18 -0.49 10.84 19.06
CA TYR A 18 0.18 11.14 17.79
C TYR A 18 1.31 10.15 17.49
N VAL A 19 2.17 9.87 18.47
CA VAL A 19 3.28 8.91 18.33
C VAL A 19 2.76 7.49 18.12
N MET A 20 1.74 7.03 18.86
CA MET A 20 1.13 5.72 18.62
C MET A 20 0.56 5.61 17.21
N MET A 21 -0.13 6.63 16.74
CA MET A 21 -0.76 6.64 15.42
C MET A 21 0.28 6.67 14.29
N TRP A 22 1.39 7.38 14.51
CA TRP A 22 2.54 7.41 13.60
C TRP A 22 3.32 6.09 13.57
N LEU A 23 3.48 5.43 14.72
CA LEU A 23 4.07 4.08 14.78
C LEU A 23 3.18 3.07 14.07
N LYS A 24 1.87 3.13 14.30
CA LYS A 24 0.89 2.22 13.72
C LYS A 24 0.73 2.38 12.20
N SER A 25 0.88 3.60 11.67
CA SER A 25 0.89 3.83 10.22
C SER A 25 2.15 3.30 9.53
N ARG A 26 3.22 3.06 10.30
CA ARG A 26 4.48 2.48 9.83
C ARG A 26 4.62 1.01 10.18
N ASP A 27 3.66 0.44 10.91
CA ASP A 27 3.70 -0.94 11.32
C ASP A 27 3.30 -1.85 10.14
N PRO A 28 4.23 -2.69 9.64
CA PRO A 28 3.95 -3.64 8.56
C PRO A 28 2.84 -4.63 8.91
N ALA A 29 2.49 -4.80 10.19
CA ALA A 29 1.37 -5.65 10.60
C ALA A 29 -0.01 -5.15 10.13
N PHE A 30 -0.14 -3.86 9.79
CA PHE A 30 -1.34 -3.29 9.17
C PHE A 30 -1.29 -3.27 7.65
N TYR A 31 -0.15 -3.65 7.06
CA TYR A 31 -0.07 -3.89 5.63
C TYR A 31 -0.95 -5.09 5.30
N LYS A 32 -1.96 -4.87 4.45
CA LYS A 32 -2.91 -5.90 4.04
C LYS A 32 -2.59 -6.35 2.62
N PRO A 33 -1.63 -7.28 2.45
CA PRO A 33 -1.13 -7.66 1.13
C PRO A 33 -2.22 -8.23 0.21
N LYS A 34 -3.29 -8.81 0.78
CA LYS A 34 -4.44 -9.30 0.01
C LYS A 34 -5.30 -8.17 -0.57
N GLU A 35 -5.56 -7.13 0.21
CA GLU A 35 -6.31 -5.96 -0.26
C GLU A 35 -5.48 -5.19 -1.31
N GLU A 36 -4.17 -5.11 -1.09
CA GLU A 36 -3.23 -4.52 -2.04
C GLU A 36 -3.16 -5.28 -3.36
N LEU A 37 -3.14 -6.61 -3.32
CA LEU A 37 -3.16 -7.45 -4.51
C LEU A 37 -4.42 -7.20 -5.36
N VAL A 38 -5.60 -7.11 -4.73
CA VAL A 38 -6.85 -6.80 -5.43
C VAL A 38 -6.81 -5.39 -6.03
N ARG A 39 -6.29 -4.41 -5.28
CA ARG A 39 -6.11 -3.04 -5.76
C ARG A 39 -5.22 -2.98 -7.01
N LEU A 40 -4.07 -3.63 -6.97
CA LEU A 40 -3.11 -3.67 -8.09
C LEU A 40 -3.70 -4.40 -9.31
N GLN A 41 -4.42 -5.51 -9.10
CA GLN A 41 -5.13 -6.20 -10.18
C GLN A 41 -6.13 -5.29 -10.89
N HIS A 42 -6.96 -4.56 -10.12
CA HIS A 42 -7.91 -3.61 -10.71
C HIS A 42 -7.19 -2.47 -11.44
N GLN A 43 -6.08 -1.99 -10.91
CA GLN A 43 -5.29 -0.93 -11.53
C GLN A 43 -4.71 -1.36 -12.88
N VAL A 44 -4.20 -2.59 -12.99
CA VAL A 44 -3.71 -3.15 -14.27
C VAL A 44 -4.84 -3.20 -15.29
N ILE A 45 -6.00 -3.74 -14.94
CA ILE A 45 -7.16 -3.84 -15.84
C ILE A 45 -7.58 -2.45 -16.34
N TRP A 46 -7.61 -1.46 -15.45
CA TRP A 46 -7.96 -0.09 -15.82
C TRP A 46 -6.93 0.54 -16.77
N LEU A 47 -5.64 0.32 -16.54
CA LEU A 47 -4.58 0.83 -17.41
C LEU A 47 -4.57 0.15 -18.79
N GLU A 48 -4.84 -1.15 -18.85
CA GLU A 48 -4.98 -1.89 -20.11
C GLU A 48 -6.16 -1.38 -20.94
N ASP A 49 -7.31 -1.14 -20.30
CA ASP A 49 -8.47 -0.54 -20.97
C ASP A 49 -8.14 0.86 -21.51
N ARG A 50 -7.46 1.69 -20.70
CA ARG A 50 -7.00 3.01 -21.13
C ARG A 50 -6.00 2.95 -22.28
N GLN A 51 -5.09 1.98 -22.28
CA GLN A 51 -4.18 1.78 -23.40
C GLN A 51 -4.94 1.37 -24.67
N ALA A 52 -5.94 0.50 -24.55
CA ALA A 52 -6.78 0.10 -25.68
C ALA A 52 -7.55 1.30 -26.27
N VAL A 53 -8.10 2.17 -25.42
CA VAL A 53 -8.74 3.44 -25.83
C VAL A 53 -7.72 4.37 -26.49
N ALA A 54 -6.55 4.56 -25.88
CA ALA A 54 -5.50 5.43 -26.41
C ALA A 54 -5.04 5.01 -27.81
N ARG A 55 -4.97 3.69 -28.07
CA ARG A 55 -4.67 3.14 -29.40
C ARG A 55 -5.80 3.39 -30.41
N ARG A 56 -7.07 3.22 -30.01
CA ARG A 56 -8.24 3.42 -30.87
C ARG A 56 -8.45 4.88 -31.26
N GLU A 57 -8.20 5.79 -30.31
CA GLU A 57 -8.38 7.23 -30.49
C GLU A 57 -7.11 7.95 -30.97
N HIS A 58 -6.05 7.20 -31.29
CA HIS A 58 -4.77 7.74 -31.76
C HIS A 58 -4.21 8.84 -30.85
N TRP A 59 -4.25 8.61 -29.53
CA TRP A 59 -3.64 9.51 -28.56
C TRP A 59 -2.14 9.64 -28.80
N ASP A 60 -1.55 10.71 -28.25
CA ASP A 60 -0.12 10.99 -28.38
C ASP A 60 0.77 9.78 -28.06
N ALA A 61 1.81 9.57 -28.88
CA ALA A 61 2.69 8.41 -28.76
C ALA A 61 3.45 8.38 -27.43
N GLY A 62 3.79 9.55 -26.87
CA GLY A 62 4.42 9.65 -25.54
C GLY A 62 3.46 9.23 -24.42
N LEU A 63 2.17 9.56 -24.56
CA LEU A 63 1.15 9.14 -23.61
C LEU A 63 0.85 7.63 -23.71
N GLN A 64 0.81 7.08 -24.93
CA GLN A 64 0.70 5.62 -25.10
C GLN A 64 1.90 4.88 -24.50
N ALA A 65 3.12 5.39 -24.68
CA ALA A 65 4.33 4.83 -24.10
C ALA A 65 4.31 4.92 -22.56
N SER A 66 3.87 6.04 -21.99
CA SER A 66 3.79 6.19 -20.53
C SER A 66 2.76 5.25 -19.90
N LEU A 67 1.65 4.95 -20.58
CA LEU A 67 0.68 3.94 -20.14
C LEU A 67 1.30 2.53 -20.15
N VAL A 68 2.08 2.18 -21.18
CA VAL A 68 2.81 0.90 -21.23
C VAL A 68 3.78 0.78 -20.05
N THR A 69 4.58 1.81 -19.79
CA THR A 69 5.51 1.82 -18.66
C THR A 69 4.79 1.65 -17.32
N GLN A 70 3.66 2.36 -17.12
CA GLN A 70 2.86 2.24 -15.91
C GLN A 70 2.27 0.83 -15.74
N ILE A 71 1.84 0.18 -16.82
CA ILE A 71 1.37 -1.22 -16.79
C ILE A 71 2.52 -2.13 -16.35
N GLU A 72 3.70 -2.02 -16.96
CA GLU A 72 4.85 -2.85 -16.61
C GLU A 72 5.29 -2.69 -15.15
N GLU A 73 5.30 -1.46 -14.65
CA GLU A 73 5.62 -1.16 -13.25
C GLU A 73 4.59 -1.76 -12.29
N THR A 74 3.30 -1.58 -12.58
CA THR A 74 2.22 -2.12 -11.75
C THR A 74 2.22 -3.64 -11.74
N VAL A 75 2.52 -4.29 -12.87
CA VAL A 75 2.65 -5.76 -12.96
C VAL A 75 3.85 -6.25 -12.13
N ARG A 76 5.01 -5.59 -12.19
CA ARG A 76 6.16 -5.95 -11.35
C ARG A 76 5.84 -5.83 -9.86
N GLU A 77 5.10 -4.81 -9.46
CA GLU A 77 4.68 -4.63 -8.08
C GLU A 77 3.67 -5.70 -7.64
N LEU A 78 2.74 -6.06 -8.52
CA LEU A 78 1.79 -7.15 -8.32
C LEU A 78 2.51 -8.49 -8.11
N ASP A 79 3.55 -8.77 -8.90
CA ASP A 79 4.36 -9.99 -8.74
C ASP A 79 5.16 -10.00 -7.42
N ARG A 80 5.68 -8.85 -6.98
CA ARG A 80 6.30 -8.74 -5.65
C ARG A 80 5.30 -9.03 -4.53
N VAL A 81 4.09 -8.48 -4.59
CA VAL A 81 3.05 -8.72 -3.58
C VAL A 81 2.60 -10.18 -3.58
N LYS A 82 2.48 -10.81 -4.76
CA LYS A 82 2.23 -12.25 -4.87
C LYS A 82 3.34 -13.09 -4.22
N ALA A 83 4.60 -12.73 -4.44
CA ALA A 83 5.73 -13.43 -3.85
C ALA A 83 5.73 -13.33 -2.32
N LEU A 84 5.48 -12.14 -1.76
CA LEU A 84 5.33 -11.92 -0.32
C LEU A 84 4.17 -12.75 0.27
N LEU A 85 3.04 -12.82 -0.44
CA LEU A 85 1.91 -13.65 -0.03
C LEU A 85 2.24 -15.15 -0.06
N ALA A 86 2.95 -15.62 -1.09
CA ALA A 86 3.40 -17.00 -1.18
C ALA A 86 4.38 -17.37 -0.05
N GLU A 87 5.31 -16.49 0.29
CA GLU A 87 6.23 -16.65 1.41
C GLU A 87 5.47 -16.70 2.76
N SER A 88 4.51 -15.80 2.96
CA SER A 88 3.67 -15.79 4.17
C SER A 88 2.75 -17.02 4.30
N ALA A 89 2.35 -17.64 3.17
CA ALA A 89 1.56 -18.86 3.14
C ALA A 89 2.41 -20.13 3.26
N GLY A 90 3.70 -20.05 2.91
CA GLY A 90 4.67 -21.14 2.99
C GLY A 90 5.38 -21.27 4.33
N ALA A 91 5.27 -20.29 5.23
CA ALA A 91 5.81 -20.37 6.59
C ALA A 91 5.02 -21.42 7.42
N PRO A 92 5.62 -22.56 7.81
CA PRO A 92 4.93 -23.54 8.61
C PRO A 92 4.72 -22.98 10.03
N ALA A 93 3.55 -23.28 10.61
CA ALA A 93 3.09 -22.90 11.94
C ALA A 93 3.90 -23.53 13.09
N VAL A 94 5.24 -23.39 13.09
CA VAL A 94 6.14 -24.09 14.01
C VAL A 94 6.58 -23.22 15.20
N GLU A 95 6.38 -21.90 15.16
CA GLU A 95 6.85 -21.01 16.24
C GLU A 95 5.83 -20.67 17.34
N ALA A 96 4.61 -21.22 17.28
CA ALA A 96 3.58 -20.98 18.31
C ALA A 96 3.56 -22.04 19.44
N ALA A 97 4.54 -22.96 19.49
CA ALA A 97 4.54 -24.08 20.44
C ALA A 97 5.89 -24.34 21.14
N ARG A 98 6.64 -23.29 21.50
CA ARG A 98 7.75 -23.40 22.45
C ARG A 98 7.67 -22.37 23.56
#